data_AF-A0A6N2EN38-F1
#
_entry.id   AF-A0A6N2EN38-F1
#
_cell.length_a   1.000
_cell.length_b   1.000
_cell.length_c   1.000
_cell.angle_alpha   90.00
_cell.angle_beta   90.00
_cell.angle_gamma   90.00
#
_symmetry.space_group_name_H-M   'P 1'
#
loop_
_entity.id
_entity.type
_entity.pdbx_description
1 polymer ?
#
loop_
_entity_poly.entity_id
_entity_poly.type
_entity_poly.pdbx_seq_one_letter_code
_entity_poly.pdbx_strand_id
1 'polypeptide(L)'
;MVVSSTSPQGVVLIDRSNNQLVDADWIRDLGSPDWSLTTPKEAIRVGDEIWVSDQLVRAIHRFALDSNDPVLNRPQFVGSIFGDGINEFNNIRGMGYDGTNVYLTMAGTSTSLWQNSVIVINPSTQQITDFLSVGFSPFDVEPYGNELLVADITGNRITRHSTTGAYLGDFVPPGFVNFPQQIVALDNGDVLVASFSSNAAHRFSPQGVELERATRVELGIPSGNIRGIFPEAGQNSYLVSASPGVYRAVPDGFGGMTGSVVYEPGSGHNGQYIGLLDLGGTGPSCPPDLNGDGVVDADDFFLFLQLFAAGDMRADFNNDGVIDADDFFAFLNAFAAGC
;
A
#
# COMPACT_ATOMS: atom_id res chain seq x y z
N MET A 1 -6.36 0.36 4.08
CA MET A 1 -5.12 0.88 3.48
C MET A 1 -4.22 1.41 4.56
N VAL A 2 -2.91 1.32 4.36
CA VAL A 2 -1.90 1.78 5.31
C VAL A 2 -1.07 2.89 4.68
N VAL A 3 -0.73 3.93 5.45
CA VAL A 3 0.10 5.04 4.96
C VAL A 3 1.29 5.24 5.89
N SER A 4 2.49 4.99 5.38
CA SER A 4 3.73 5.28 6.12
C SER A 4 3.92 6.79 6.26
N SER A 5 4.45 7.24 7.39
CA SER A 5 4.72 8.65 7.66
C SER A 5 6.06 8.80 8.35
N THR A 6 6.90 9.76 7.93
CA THR A 6 8.16 10.06 8.62
C THR A 6 8.03 11.16 9.67
N SER A 7 6.82 11.71 9.86
CA SER A 7 6.52 12.68 10.92
C SER A 7 5.00 12.80 11.09
N PRO A 8 4.41 12.40 12.23
CA PRO A 8 5.04 11.50 13.21
C PRO A 8 5.49 10.20 12.52
N GLN A 9 6.56 9.58 13.03
CA GLN A 9 7.06 8.32 12.49
C GLN A 9 6.08 7.19 12.82
N GLY A 10 5.57 6.52 11.79
CA GLY A 10 4.60 5.46 11.97
C GLY A 10 3.86 5.06 10.70
N VAL A 11 2.79 4.31 10.89
CA VAL A 11 1.85 3.89 9.85
C VAL A 11 0.45 4.26 10.30
N VAL A 12 -0.27 4.94 9.41
CA VAL A 12 -1.67 5.35 9.56
C VAL A 12 -2.57 4.30 8.92
N LEU A 13 -3.71 4.00 9.53
CA LEU A 13 -4.75 3.13 8.97
C LEU A 13 -5.92 3.96 8.45
N ILE A 14 -6.27 3.76 7.18
CA ILE A 14 -7.41 4.38 6.49
C ILE A 14 -8.31 3.28 5.95
N ASP A 15 -9.62 3.38 6.16
CA ASP A 15 -10.61 2.47 5.62
C ASP A 15 -10.76 2.73 4.11
N ARG A 16 -10.60 1.67 3.31
CA ARG A 16 -10.66 1.75 1.85
C ARG A 16 -12.07 1.89 1.30
N SER A 17 -13.09 1.48 2.06
CA SER A 17 -14.48 1.50 1.61
C SER A 17 -15.07 2.91 1.63
N ASN A 18 -14.69 3.71 2.63
CA ASN A 18 -15.28 5.04 2.88
C ASN A 18 -14.22 6.16 2.95
N ASN A 19 -12.94 5.84 2.80
CA ASN A 19 -11.81 6.77 2.86
C ASN A 19 -11.75 7.58 4.15
N GLN A 20 -12.15 6.99 5.29
CA GLN A 20 -12.03 7.60 6.60
C GLN A 20 -10.77 7.14 7.32
N LEU A 21 -10.18 8.04 8.09
CA LEU A 21 -9.13 7.69 9.03
C LEU A 21 -9.70 6.72 10.08
N VAL A 22 -9.06 5.56 10.21
CA VAL A 22 -9.37 4.57 11.25
C VAL A 22 -8.46 4.79 12.46
N ASP A 23 -7.15 4.91 12.22
CA ASP A 23 -6.16 5.14 13.27
C ASP A 23 -4.95 5.92 12.73
N ALA A 24 -4.65 7.07 13.35
CA ALA A 24 -3.49 7.90 13.00
C ALA A 24 -2.14 7.32 13.47
N ASP A 25 -2.18 6.37 14.41
CA ASP A 25 -1.03 5.82 15.11
C ASP A 25 -1.07 4.27 15.10
N TRP A 26 -1.55 3.67 14.01
CA TRP A 26 -1.76 2.22 13.91
C TRP A 26 -0.50 1.40 14.19
N ILE A 27 0.64 1.82 13.60
CA ILE A 27 1.98 1.42 14.05
C ILE A 27 2.71 2.68 14.47
N ARG A 28 3.15 2.75 15.72
CA ARG A 28 3.90 3.88 16.24
C ARG A 28 5.02 3.43 17.17
N ASP A 29 6.19 4.06 16.99
CA ASP A 29 7.28 3.93 17.95
C ASP A 29 6.93 4.72 19.23
N LEU A 30 6.60 3.99 20.29
CA LEU A 30 6.30 4.55 21.62
C LEU A 30 7.51 4.45 22.57
N GLY A 31 8.73 4.55 22.03
CA GLY A 31 9.96 4.43 22.80
C GLY A 31 10.31 2.97 23.08
N SER A 32 10.05 2.09 22.11
CA SER A 32 10.41 0.69 22.20
C SER A 32 11.93 0.54 22.35
N PRO A 33 12.43 -0.32 23.25
CA PRO A 33 13.86 -0.62 23.31
C PRO A 33 14.35 -1.46 22.13
N ASP A 34 13.44 -2.16 21.44
CA ASP A 34 13.78 -3.23 20.49
C ASP A 34 13.73 -2.79 19.01
N TRP A 35 13.03 -1.69 18.71
CA TRP A 35 12.88 -1.16 17.36
C TRP A 35 12.55 0.33 17.40
N SER A 36 12.81 1.03 16.30
CA SER A 36 12.39 2.41 16.13
C SER A 36 12.05 2.70 14.68
N LEU A 37 11.19 3.69 14.45
CA LEU A 37 10.96 4.24 13.12
C LEU A 37 11.53 5.64 13.06
N THR A 38 12.34 5.90 12.04
CA THR A 38 12.94 7.21 11.79
C THR A 38 12.53 7.77 10.44
N THR A 39 12.52 6.91 9.41
CA THR A 39 12.19 7.25 8.03
C THR A 39 11.50 6.07 7.33
N PRO A 40 10.37 5.59 7.87
CA PRO A 40 9.58 4.54 7.23
C PRO A 40 9.19 4.99 5.83
N LYS A 41 9.30 4.10 4.84
CA LYS A 41 8.94 4.39 3.44
C LYS A 41 7.65 3.72 3.05
N GLU A 42 7.57 2.43 3.27
CA GLU A 42 6.43 1.64 2.83
C GLU A 42 6.11 0.56 3.85
N ALA A 43 4.82 0.31 4.01
CA ALA A 43 4.27 -0.79 4.78
C ALA A 43 3.47 -1.69 3.82
N ILE A 44 3.85 -2.95 3.72
CA ILE A 44 3.15 -3.97 2.92
C ILE A 44 2.69 -5.14 3.79
N ARG A 45 1.63 -5.84 3.38
CA ARG A 45 1.24 -7.11 3.99
C ARG A 45 2.07 -8.24 3.38
N VAL A 46 2.66 -9.07 4.25
CA VAL A 46 3.41 -10.28 3.89
C VAL A 46 2.89 -11.43 4.74
N GLY A 47 1.96 -12.22 4.19
CA GLY A 47 1.23 -13.22 4.96
C GLY A 47 0.41 -12.56 6.08
N ASP A 48 0.64 -13.00 7.32
CA ASP A 48 -0.05 -12.48 8.52
C ASP A 48 0.71 -11.34 9.22
N GLU A 49 1.74 -10.81 8.56
CA GLU A 49 2.56 -9.73 9.07
C GLU A 49 2.48 -8.47 8.20
N ILE A 50 2.80 -7.34 8.82
CA ILE A 50 3.07 -6.05 8.19
C ILE A 50 4.56 -5.82 8.22
N TRP A 51 5.14 -5.61 7.05
CA TRP A 51 6.56 -5.32 6.89
C TRP A 51 6.73 -3.86 6.53
N VAL A 52 7.55 -3.14 7.30
CA VAL A 52 7.79 -1.70 7.15
C VAL A 52 9.25 -1.44 6.85
N SER A 53 9.56 -0.90 5.67
CA SER A 53 10.93 -0.51 5.33
C SER A 53 11.30 0.83 5.96
N ASP A 54 12.45 0.91 6.63
CA ASP A 54 12.99 2.15 7.19
C ASP A 54 14.36 2.50 6.60
N GLN A 55 14.41 3.66 5.97
CA GLN A 55 15.55 4.07 5.14
C GLN A 55 16.83 4.35 5.94
N LEU A 56 16.72 4.97 7.12
CA LEU A 56 17.86 5.38 7.95
C LEU A 56 18.16 4.38 9.07
N VAL A 57 17.16 3.67 9.59
CA VAL A 57 17.40 2.50 10.46
C VAL A 57 17.99 1.34 9.68
N ARG A 58 17.81 1.33 8.34
CA ARG A 58 18.35 0.32 7.43
C ARG A 58 17.85 -1.07 7.77
N ALA A 59 16.55 -1.16 8.02
CA ALA A 59 15.88 -2.39 8.42
C ALA A 59 14.50 -2.47 7.81
N ILE A 60 14.02 -3.70 7.65
CA ILE A 60 12.60 -3.96 7.52
C ILE A 60 12.11 -4.39 8.90
N HIS A 61 11.22 -3.61 9.51
CA HIS A 61 10.56 -4.00 10.76
C HIS A 61 9.31 -4.82 10.42
N ARG A 62 9.10 -5.91 11.18
CA ARG A 62 8.01 -6.85 10.98
C ARG A 62 7.07 -6.81 12.17
N PHE A 63 5.78 -6.78 11.89
CA PHE A 63 4.73 -6.73 12.90
C PHE A 63 3.67 -7.78 12.60
N ALA A 64 3.36 -8.66 13.55
CA ALA A 64 2.23 -9.57 13.42
C ALA A 64 0.92 -8.84 13.72
N LEU A 65 -0.14 -9.13 12.98
CA LEU A 65 -1.47 -8.62 13.30
C LEU A 65 -1.95 -9.23 14.63
N ASP A 66 -2.45 -8.39 15.55
CA ASP A 66 -2.99 -8.88 16.81
C ASP A 66 -4.43 -9.37 16.64
N SER A 67 -4.58 -10.68 16.45
CA SER A 67 -5.90 -11.34 16.39
C SER A 67 -6.75 -11.15 17.66
N ASN A 68 -6.17 -10.71 18.79
CA ASN A 68 -6.92 -10.39 20.01
C ASN A 68 -7.46 -8.95 20.05
N ASP A 69 -7.07 -8.11 19.08
CA ASP A 69 -7.68 -6.81 18.80
C ASP A 69 -8.48 -6.92 17.49
N PRO A 70 -9.69 -7.54 17.52
CA PRO A 70 -10.45 -7.82 16.29
C PRO A 70 -10.96 -6.55 15.60
N VAL A 71 -10.87 -5.38 16.25
CA VAL A 71 -11.35 -4.10 15.72
C VAL A 71 -10.26 -3.41 14.90
N LEU A 72 -9.02 -3.39 15.40
CA LEU A 72 -7.93 -2.65 14.77
C LEU A 72 -6.79 -3.53 14.28
N ASN A 73 -6.76 -4.81 14.67
CA ASN A 73 -5.66 -5.75 14.42
C ASN A 73 -4.29 -5.09 14.67
N ARG A 74 -4.15 -4.39 15.81
CA ARG A 74 -2.99 -3.53 16.09
C ARG A 74 -1.69 -4.33 15.93
N PRO A 75 -0.80 -3.95 15.00
CA PRO A 75 0.38 -4.77 14.71
C PRO A 75 1.37 -4.77 15.88
N GLN A 76 1.79 -5.96 16.30
CA GLN A 76 2.77 -6.19 17.37
C GLN A 76 4.12 -6.50 16.76
N PHE A 77 5.18 -5.84 17.23
CA PHE A 77 6.53 -6.07 16.72
C PHE A 77 6.98 -7.52 16.96
N VAL A 78 7.46 -8.18 15.91
CA VAL A 78 7.94 -9.57 15.96
C VAL A 78 9.39 -9.75 15.52
N GLY A 79 10.01 -8.71 14.96
CA GLY A 79 11.43 -8.75 14.59
C GLY A 79 11.79 -7.78 13.47
N SER A 80 13.07 -7.76 13.12
CA SER A 80 13.60 -6.92 12.05
C SER A 80 14.50 -7.74 11.12
N ILE A 81 14.47 -7.43 9.83
CA ILE A 81 15.41 -7.94 8.84
C ILE A 81 16.45 -6.86 8.57
N PHE A 82 17.71 -7.25 8.67
CA PHE A 82 18.87 -6.43 8.34
C PHE A 82 19.63 -7.06 7.16
N GLY A 83 20.76 -6.46 6.79
CA GLY A 83 21.68 -7.07 5.85
C GLY A 83 22.26 -8.40 6.34
N ASP A 84 23.01 -9.09 5.48
CA ASP A 84 23.52 -10.46 5.72
C ASP A 84 24.78 -10.52 6.61
N GLY A 85 25.18 -9.39 7.19
CA GLY A 85 26.41 -9.23 7.98
C GLY A 85 27.69 -8.99 7.16
N ILE A 86 27.61 -9.09 5.82
CA ILE A 86 28.67 -8.72 4.87
C ILE A 86 28.25 -7.48 4.07
N ASN A 87 27.02 -7.52 3.57
CA ASN A 87 26.33 -6.45 2.90
C ASN A 87 25.25 -5.90 3.84
N GLU A 88 25.26 -4.60 4.05
CA GLU A 88 24.25 -3.92 4.86
C GLU A 88 23.21 -3.27 3.97
N PHE A 89 21.95 -3.27 4.43
CA PHE A 89 20.94 -2.37 3.89
C PHE A 89 21.42 -0.94 4.00
N ASN A 90 21.22 -0.17 2.94
CA ASN A 90 21.56 1.24 2.93
C ASN A 90 20.59 1.97 2.01
N ASN A 91 19.93 2.99 2.55
CA ASN A 91 18.97 3.79 1.80
C ASN A 91 17.96 2.92 1.04
N ILE A 92 17.41 1.95 1.77
CA ILE A 92 16.32 1.09 1.32
C ILE A 92 15.03 1.89 1.22
N ARG A 93 14.14 1.51 0.29
CA ARG A 93 12.96 2.32 -0.05
C ARG A 93 11.72 1.43 -0.22
N GLY A 94 11.04 1.50 -1.36
CA GLY A 94 9.83 0.73 -1.61
C GLY A 94 10.05 -0.77 -1.72
N MET A 95 8.98 -1.51 -1.48
CA MET A 95 8.91 -2.97 -1.44
C MET A 95 7.70 -3.48 -2.21
N GLY A 96 7.91 -4.58 -2.93
CA GLY A 96 6.84 -5.34 -3.58
C GLY A 96 6.82 -6.80 -3.12
N TYR A 97 5.66 -7.46 -3.19
CA TYR A 97 5.50 -8.86 -2.79
C TYR A 97 4.63 -9.64 -3.79
N ASP A 98 5.17 -10.72 -4.36
CA ASP A 98 4.50 -11.53 -5.38
C ASP A 98 3.81 -12.80 -4.82
N GLY A 99 3.73 -12.94 -3.49
CA GLY A 99 3.26 -14.16 -2.84
C GLY A 99 4.35 -15.21 -2.57
N THR A 100 5.54 -15.06 -3.18
CA THR A 100 6.68 -15.97 -3.03
C THR A 100 7.92 -15.27 -2.47
N ASN A 101 8.21 -14.07 -2.95
CA ASN A 101 9.38 -13.27 -2.61
C ASN A 101 8.98 -11.84 -2.29
N VAL A 102 9.63 -11.27 -1.29
CA VAL A 102 9.61 -9.82 -1.06
C VAL A 102 10.78 -9.20 -1.80
N TYR A 103 10.49 -8.18 -2.59
CA TYR A 103 11.44 -7.39 -3.35
C TYR A 103 11.64 -6.06 -2.64
N LEU A 104 12.88 -5.70 -2.32
CA LEU A 104 13.22 -4.44 -1.65
C LEU A 104 14.14 -3.62 -2.52
N THR A 105 13.78 -2.37 -2.83
CA THR A 105 14.69 -1.47 -3.52
C THR A 105 15.79 -0.96 -2.60
N MET A 106 17.03 -1.03 -3.09
CA MET A 106 18.20 -0.53 -2.41
C MET A 106 19.01 0.37 -3.35
N ALA A 107 19.27 1.59 -2.92
CA ALA A 107 20.08 2.54 -3.67
C ALA A 107 21.25 3.04 -2.84
N GLY A 108 22.37 3.31 -3.48
CA GLY A 108 23.52 3.86 -2.79
C GLY A 108 24.81 3.65 -3.54
N THR A 109 25.86 4.23 -3.00
CA THR A 109 27.22 4.21 -3.58
C THR A 109 28.21 3.49 -2.65
N SER A 110 27.72 2.66 -1.72
CA SER A 110 28.57 1.87 -0.83
C SER A 110 29.29 0.78 -1.60
N THR A 111 30.45 0.31 -1.09
CA THR A 111 31.20 -0.84 -1.65
C THR A 111 30.46 -2.19 -1.55
N SER A 112 29.20 -2.20 -1.11
CA SER A 112 28.36 -3.39 -1.07
C SER A 112 28.00 -3.86 -2.47
N LEU A 113 27.94 -5.18 -2.66
CA LEU A 113 27.47 -5.80 -3.90
C LEU A 113 26.01 -5.45 -4.23
N TRP A 114 25.24 -5.01 -3.23
CA TRP A 114 23.83 -4.68 -3.33
C TRP A 114 23.55 -3.22 -3.71
N GLN A 115 24.58 -2.44 -4.05
CA GLN A 115 24.35 -1.09 -4.54
C GLN A 115 23.43 -1.11 -5.77
N ASN A 116 22.45 -0.19 -5.78
CA ASN A 116 21.58 0.03 -6.95
C ASN A 116 20.94 -1.27 -7.45
N SER A 117 20.21 -1.93 -6.56
CA SER A 117 19.65 -3.26 -6.77
C SER A 117 18.24 -3.39 -6.20
N VAL A 118 17.58 -4.48 -6.59
CA VAL A 118 16.40 -5.02 -5.91
C VAL A 118 16.85 -6.26 -5.13
N ILE A 119 16.72 -6.23 -3.80
CA ILE A 119 17.01 -7.36 -2.93
C ILE A 119 15.83 -8.32 -2.93
N VAL A 120 16.10 -9.62 -3.00
CA VAL A 120 15.08 -10.68 -2.98
C VAL A 120 15.13 -11.41 -1.65
N ILE A 121 14.03 -11.36 -0.91
CA ILE A 121 13.91 -11.89 0.45
C ILE A 121 12.86 -13.00 0.43
N ASN A 122 13.22 -14.16 1.00
CA ASN A 122 12.24 -15.21 1.25
C ASN A 122 11.41 -14.84 2.48
N PRO A 123 10.08 -14.66 2.36
CA PRO A 123 9.24 -14.19 3.46
C PRO A 123 9.13 -15.20 4.59
N SER A 124 9.23 -16.50 4.31
CA SER A 124 9.10 -17.57 5.31
C SER A 124 10.36 -17.74 6.15
N THR A 125 11.54 -17.67 5.54
CA THR A 125 12.82 -17.81 6.25
C THR A 125 13.44 -16.48 6.66
N GLN A 126 12.93 -15.37 6.13
CA GLN A 126 13.43 -14.01 6.34
C GLN A 126 14.85 -13.79 5.80
N GLN A 127 15.36 -14.74 5.02
CA GLN A 127 16.71 -14.69 4.47
C GLN A 127 16.72 -13.94 3.14
N ILE A 128 17.78 -13.16 2.93
CA ILE A 128 18.12 -12.60 1.64
C ILE A 128 18.63 -13.75 0.77
N THR A 129 17.96 -13.98 -0.35
CA THR A 129 18.21 -15.13 -1.23
C THR A 129 18.87 -14.74 -2.54
N ASP A 130 18.65 -13.52 -3.01
CA ASP A 130 19.25 -12.99 -4.23
C ASP A 130 19.27 -11.46 -4.23
N PHE A 131 19.94 -10.87 -5.21
CA PHE A 131 19.86 -9.44 -5.51
C PHE A 131 19.96 -9.20 -7.02
N LEU A 132 19.09 -8.34 -7.53
CA LEU A 132 18.99 -8.00 -8.94
C LEU A 132 19.62 -6.63 -9.16
N SER A 133 20.81 -6.57 -9.77
CA SER A 133 21.44 -5.29 -10.08
C SER A 133 20.68 -4.58 -11.19
N VAL A 134 20.20 -3.35 -10.92
CA VAL A 134 19.45 -2.54 -11.89
C VAL A 134 20.30 -1.40 -12.48
N GLY A 135 21.41 -1.05 -11.84
CA GLY A 135 22.41 -0.12 -12.39
C GLY A 135 22.02 1.36 -12.35
N PHE A 136 20.86 1.70 -11.78
CA PHE A 136 20.41 3.05 -11.50
C PHE A 136 19.96 3.15 -10.03
N SER A 137 19.52 4.30 -9.54
CA SER A 137 19.00 4.41 -8.17
C SER A 137 17.51 4.02 -8.13
N PRO A 138 17.13 2.78 -7.76
CA PRO A 138 15.72 2.39 -7.70
C PRO A 138 15.02 3.03 -6.51
N PHE A 139 13.74 3.35 -6.63
CA PHE A 139 12.99 3.98 -5.53
C PHE A 139 11.78 3.16 -5.07
N ASP A 140 11.19 2.39 -5.96
CA ASP A 140 10.17 1.39 -5.67
C ASP A 140 10.24 0.23 -6.68
N VAL A 141 9.69 -0.91 -6.29
CA VAL A 141 9.62 -2.14 -7.08
C VAL A 141 8.25 -2.79 -6.90
N GLU A 142 7.60 -3.11 -8.01
CA GLU A 142 6.26 -3.69 -8.01
C GLU A 142 6.20 -4.93 -8.91
N PRO A 143 5.78 -6.10 -8.39
CA PRO A 143 5.48 -7.28 -9.20
C PRO A 143 4.40 -6.98 -10.24
N TYR A 144 4.64 -7.41 -11.49
CA TYR A 144 3.74 -7.15 -12.61
C TYR A 144 3.72 -8.34 -13.56
N GLY A 145 2.73 -9.21 -13.41
CA GLY A 145 2.68 -10.48 -14.12
C GLY A 145 3.89 -11.35 -13.76
N ASN A 146 4.73 -11.68 -14.76
CA ASN A 146 5.95 -12.47 -14.57
C ASN A 146 7.23 -11.60 -14.53
N GLU A 147 7.07 -10.32 -14.29
CA GLU A 147 8.13 -9.30 -14.34
C GLU A 147 8.06 -8.40 -13.10
N LEU A 148 9.05 -7.53 -12.99
CA LEU A 148 9.12 -6.47 -11.99
C LEU A 148 9.13 -5.12 -12.71
N LEU A 149 8.30 -4.20 -12.23
CA LEU A 149 8.43 -2.78 -12.55
C LEU A 149 9.33 -2.12 -11.52
N VAL A 150 10.28 -1.30 -11.95
CA VAL A 150 11.21 -0.61 -11.05
C VAL A 150 11.22 0.89 -11.35
N ALA A 151 11.08 1.71 -10.31
CA ALA A 151 11.11 3.17 -10.44
C ALA A 151 12.57 3.66 -10.55
N ASP A 152 12.96 4.11 -11.75
CA ASP A 152 14.29 4.67 -12.01
C ASP A 152 14.26 6.20 -11.88
N ILE A 153 14.78 6.72 -10.77
CA ILE A 153 14.82 8.17 -10.52
C ILE A 153 15.97 8.87 -11.23
N THR A 154 16.97 8.11 -11.71
CA THR A 154 18.09 8.68 -12.47
C THR A 154 17.69 8.88 -13.92
N GLY A 155 17.00 7.89 -14.50
CA GLY A 155 16.46 7.93 -15.85
C GLY A 155 15.08 8.59 -15.97
N ASN A 156 14.40 8.87 -14.85
CA ASN A 156 13.04 9.43 -14.82
C ASN A 156 12.03 8.60 -15.63
N ARG A 157 11.96 7.31 -15.30
CA ARG A 157 11.21 6.30 -16.06
C ARG A 157 10.80 5.13 -15.15
N ILE A 158 9.91 4.27 -15.66
CA ILE A 158 9.59 2.98 -15.05
C ILE A 158 10.15 1.88 -15.95
N THR A 159 11.03 1.04 -15.43
CA THR A 159 11.68 -0.03 -16.20
C THR A 159 11.04 -1.39 -15.92
N ARG A 160 11.09 -2.29 -16.90
CA ARG A 160 10.66 -3.70 -16.78
C ARG A 160 11.89 -4.57 -16.59
N HIS A 161 11.82 -5.49 -15.65
CA HIS A 161 12.86 -6.48 -15.39
C HIS A 161 12.26 -7.87 -15.26
N SER A 162 12.94 -8.90 -15.74
CA SER A 162 12.62 -10.28 -15.36
C SER A 162 12.83 -10.46 -13.85
N THR A 163 12.20 -11.49 -13.27
CA THR A 163 12.42 -11.86 -11.86
C THR A 163 13.85 -12.34 -11.55
N THR A 164 14.69 -12.54 -12.58
CA THR A 164 16.14 -12.81 -12.47
C THR A 164 17.00 -11.59 -12.80
N GLY A 165 16.41 -10.40 -12.90
CA GLY A 165 17.12 -9.12 -13.00
C GLY A 165 17.43 -8.61 -14.41
N ALA A 166 17.22 -9.40 -15.47
CA ALA A 166 17.43 -8.93 -16.84
C ALA A 166 16.47 -7.78 -17.20
N TYR A 167 17.01 -6.69 -17.74
CA TYR A 167 16.22 -5.55 -18.23
C TYR A 167 15.47 -5.92 -19.52
N LEU A 168 14.17 -5.62 -19.57
CA LEU A 168 13.24 -6.00 -20.64
C LEU A 168 12.74 -4.81 -21.46
N GLY A 169 13.05 -3.58 -21.04
CA GLY A 169 12.60 -2.34 -21.68
C GLY A 169 12.00 -1.35 -20.68
N ASP A 170 11.62 -0.18 -21.17
CA ASP A 170 10.90 0.81 -20.37
C ASP A 170 9.39 0.51 -20.44
N PHE A 171 8.72 0.44 -19.29
CA PHE A 171 7.25 0.46 -19.21
C PHE A 171 6.75 1.88 -19.46
N VAL A 172 7.30 2.86 -18.73
CA VAL A 172 7.09 4.29 -19.00
C VAL A 172 8.45 4.89 -19.36
N PRO A 173 8.65 5.41 -20.59
CA PRO A 173 9.93 5.99 -20.99
C PRO A 173 10.18 7.37 -20.36
N PRO A 174 11.41 7.91 -20.45
CA PRO A 174 11.72 9.26 -19.97
C PRO A 174 10.81 10.34 -20.57
N GLY A 175 10.45 11.33 -19.77
CA GLY A 175 9.67 12.51 -20.19
C GLY A 175 8.20 12.52 -19.75
N PHE A 176 7.69 11.39 -19.24
CA PHE A 176 6.32 11.28 -18.70
C PHE A 176 6.29 11.43 -17.18
N VAL A 177 7.25 10.79 -16.49
CA VAL A 177 7.44 10.87 -15.04
C VAL A 177 8.76 11.56 -14.71
N ASN A 178 8.88 12.15 -13.53
CA ASN A 178 10.11 12.75 -13.04
C ASN A 178 10.21 12.48 -11.53
N PHE A 179 11.30 11.82 -11.14
CA PHE A 179 11.50 11.25 -9.82
C PHE A 179 10.29 10.38 -9.41
N PRO A 180 9.98 9.30 -10.16
CA PRO A 180 8.93 8.35 -9.78
C PRO A 180 9.26 7.74 -8.42
N GLN A 181 8.28 7.67 -7.53
CA GLN A 181 8.39 7.05 -6.23
C GLN A 181 7.57 5.77 -6.19
N GLN A 182 6.31 5.81 -5.73
CA GLN A 182 5.49 4.60 -5.62
C GLN A 182 4.96 4.13 -6.98
N ILE A 183 4.97 2.81 -7.20
CA ILE A 183 4.32 2.09 -8.30
C ILE A 183 3.24 1.17 -7.70
N VAL A 184 2.07 1.09 -8.31
CA VAL A 184 1.04 0.09 -7.93
C VAL A 184 0.48 -0.55 -9.18
N ALA A 185 0.53 -1.88 -9.27
CA ALA A 185 -0.12 -2.63 -10.34
C ALA A 185 -1.60 -2.86 -10.03
N LEU A 186 -2.47 -2.69 -11.02
CA LEU A 186 -3.90 -2.98 -10.92
C LEU A 186 -4.23 -4.33 -11.57
N ASP A 187 -5.32 -4.96 -11.13
CA ASP A 187 -5.76 -6.27 -11.66
C ASP A 187 -6.06 -6.26 -13.17
N ASN A 188 -6.45 -5.11 -13.70
CA ASN A 188 -6.70 -4.93 -15.13
C ASN A 188 -5.41 -4.71 -15.94
N GLY A 189 -4.25 -4.72 -15.28
CA GLY A 189 -2.93 -4.48 -15.86
C GLY A 189 -2.54 -3.01 -15.99
N ASP A 190 -3.39 -2.07 -15.60
CA ASP A 190 -2.98 -0.67 -15.51
C ASP A 190 -1.95 -0.50 -14.38
N VAL A 191 -1.18 0.58 -14.45
CA VAL A 191 -0.14 0.89 -13.47
C VAL A 191 -0.30 2.31 -12.99
N LEU A 192 -0.40 2.45 -11.67
CA LEU A 192 -0.38 3.74 -11.01
C LEU A 192 1.05 4.13 -10.66
N VAL A 193 1.38 5.41 -10.82
CA VAL A 193 2.70 5.95 -10.45
C VAL A 193 2.55 7.29 -9.74
N ALA A 194 3.14 7.41 -8.56
CA ALA A 194 3.33 8.68 -7.87
C ALA A 194 4.67 9.30 -8.27
N SER A 195 4.65 10.47 -8.90
CA SER A 195 5.86 11.17 -9.36
C SER A 195 6.16 12.38 -8.49
N PHE A 196 7.27 12.33 -7.76
CA PHE A 196 7.64 13.36 -6.77
C PHE A 196 7.97 14.70 -7.42
N SER A 197 8.86 14.71 -8.41
CA SER A 197 9.30 15.96 -9.06
C SER A 197 8.32 16.45 -10.12
N SER A 198 7.62 15.55 -10.82
CA SER A 198 6.46 15.95 -11.66
C SER A 198 5.29 16.48 -10.82
N ASN A 199 5.27 16.13 -9.53
CA ASN A 199 4.24 16.45 -8.56
C ASN A 199 2.85 16.06 -9.07
N ALA A 200 2.74 14.82 -9.54
CA ALA A 200 1.55 14.27 -10.13
C ALA A 200 1.41 12.77 -9.81
N ALA A 201 0.16 12.35 -9.70
CA ALA A 201 -0.28 10.96 -9.71
C ALA A 201 -0.67 10.60 -11.15
N HIS A 202 -0.25 9.44 -11.62
CA HIS A 202 -0.45 9.00 -13.00
C HIS A 202 -1.10 7.61 -13.03
N ARG A 203 -1.93 7.35 -14.05
CA ARG A 203 -2.38 6.01 -14.43
C ARG A 203 -1.94 5.73 -15.86
N PHE A 204 -1.27 4.61 -16.07
CA PHE A 204 -0.84 4.12 -17.36
C PHE A 204 -1.57 2.83 -17.71
N SER A 205 -1.92 2.67 -18.98
CA SER A 205 -2.41 1.41 -19.55
C SER A 205 -1.35 0.30 -19.44
N PRO A 206 -1.70 -0.98 -19.68
CA PRO A 206 -0.72 -2.07 -19.69
C PRO A 206 0.36 -1.92 -20.79
N GLN A 207 0.14 -1.02 -21.76
CA GLN A 207 1.09 -0.70 -22.82
C GLN A 207 1.98 0.52 -22.49
N GLY A 208 1.89 1.07 -21.27
CA GLY A 208 2.69 2.23 -20.85
C GLY A 208 2.19 3.57 -21.37
N VAL A 209 0.98 3.63 -21.96
CA VAL A 209 0.35 4.89 -22.40
C VAL A 209 -0.34 5.56 -21.21
N GLU A 210 -0.04 6.83 -20.97
CA GLU A 210 -0.70 7.63 -19.92
C GLU A 210 -2.19 7.78 -20.23
N LEU A 211 -3.04 7.29 -19.33
CA LEU A 211 -4.49 7.39 -19.40
C LEU A 211 -5.01 8.58 -18.61
N GLU A 212 -4.45 8.80 -17.41
CA GLU A 212 -4.88 9.86 -16.51
C GLU A 212 -3.68 10.45 -15.79
N ARG A 213 -3.80 11.74 -15.46
CA ARG A 213 -2.81 12.49 -14.68
C ARG A 213 -3.53 13.46 -13.75
N ALA A 214 -3.24 13.35 -12.45
CA ALA A 214 -3.71 14.25 -11.42
C ALA A 214 -2.54 15.01 -10.81
N THR A 215 -2.42 16.30 -11.11
CA THR A 215 -1.39 17.16 -10.54
C THR A 215 -1.74 17.57 -9.12
N ARG A 216 -0.71 17.91 -8.33
CA ARG A 216 -0.89 18.48 -6.98
C ARG A 216 -1.88 19.65 -6.94
N VAL A 217 -1.86 20.50 -7.97
CA VAL A 217 -2.68 21.71 -8.05
C VAL A 217 -4.15 21.35 -8.28
N GLU A 218 -4.43 20.43 -9.19
CA GLU A 218 -5.78 19.91 -9.45
C GLU A 218 -6.38 19.23 -8.22
N LEU A 219 -5.54 18.54 -7.45
CA LEU A 219 -5.93 17.88 -6.20
C LEU A 219 -6.04 18.84 -5.00
N GLY A 220 -5.80 20.14 -5.18
CA GLY A 220 -5.90 21.12 -4.10
C GLY A 220 -4.90 20.92 -2.96
N ILE A 221 -3.84 20.13 -3.17
CA ILE A 221 -2.83 19.82 -2.14
C ILE A 221 -1.99 21.08 -1.88
N PRO A 222 -1.99 21.65 -0.67
CA PRO A 222 -1.49 23.00 -0.41
C PRO A 222 0.03 23.13 -0.55
N SER A 223 0.79 22.07 -0.25
CA SER A 223 2.26 22.10 -0.29
C SER A 223 2.85 20.69 -0.38
N GLY A 224 4.18 20.61 -0.51
CA GLY A 224 4.90 19.34 -0.63
C GLY A 224 4.79 18.71 -2.03
N ASN A 225 5.20 17.45 -2.10
CA ASN A 225 5.23 16.67 -3.32
C ASN A 225 4.44 15.37 -3.11
N ILE A 226 3.77 14.91 -4.15
CA ILE A 226 3.12 13.60 -4.20
C ILE A 226 4.18 12.50 -4.05
N ARG A 227 3.87 11.48 -3.25
CA ARG A 227 4.82 10.38 -2.90
C ARG A 227 4.23 9.01 -3.08
N GLY A 228 2.96 8.83 -2.71
CA GLY A 228 2.24 7.58 -2.83
C GLY A 228 0.91 7.74 -3.56
N ILE A 229 0.43 6.61 -4.09
CA ILE A 229 -0.83 6.49 -4.80
C ILE A 229 -1.39 5.08 -4.58
N PHE A 230 -2.70 4.93 -4.42
CA PHE A 230 -3.35 3.63 -4.36
C PHE A 230 -4.82 3.71 -4.84
N PRO A 231 -5.35 2.70 -5.55
CA PRO A 231 -6.75 2.70 -5.97
C PRO A 231 -7.73 2.49 -4.81
N GLU A 232 -8.85 3.22 -4.85
CA GLU A 232 -10.03 2.86 -4.07
C GLU A 232 -10.66 1.55 -4.58
N ALA A 233 -11.62 0.99 -3.82
CA ALA A 233 -12.27 -0.28 -4.17
C ALA A 233 -12.89 -0.28 -5.59
N GLY A 234 -13.41 0.85 -6.05
CA GLY A 234 -14.00 1.00 -7.39
C GLY A 234 -13.04 1.42 -8.51
N GLN A 235 -11.73 1.53 -8.26
CA GLN A 235 -10.65 1.79 -9.23
C GLN A 235 -10.73 3.05 -10.13
N ASN A 236 -11.77 3.87 -10.02
CA ASN A 236 -11.89 5.16 -10.72
C ASN A 236 -11.48 6.35 -9.86
N SER A 237 -11.06 6.13 -8.63
CA SER A 237 -10.58 7.17 -7.72
C SER A 237 -9.39 6.62 -6.96
N TYR A 238 -8.50 7.52 -6.57
CA TYR A 238 -7.21 7.16 -5.99
C TYR A 238 -7.01 7.90 -4.69
N LEU A 239 -6.45 7.24 -3.70
CA LEU A 239 -5.77 7.96 -2.64
C LEU A 239 -4.39 8.37 -3.12
N VAL A 240 -4.01 9.59 -2.77
CA VAL A 240 -2.72 10.19 -3.08
C VAL A 240 -2.15 10.76 -1.79
N SER A 241 -0.93 10.40 -1.46
CA SER A 241 -0.23 10.94 -0.30
C SER A 241 0.76 12.01 -0.73
N ALA A 242 0.90 13.01 0.11
CA ALA A 242 1.92 14.04 0.01
C ALA A 242 2.39 14.40 1.43
N SER A 243 3.36 15.31 1.54
CA SER A 243 3.84 15.76 2.85
C SER A 243 2.71 16.13 3.81
N PRO A 244 1.71 16.97 3.45
CA PRO A 244 0.73 17.44 4.44
C PRO A 244 -0.32 16.39 4.82
N GLY A 245 -0.47 15.30 4.07
CA GLY A 245 -1.56 14.35 4.30
C GLY A 245 -1.87 13.42 3.14
N VAL A 246 -3.06 12.84 3.22
CA VAL A 246 -3.68 11.96 2.23
C VAL A 246 -4.90 12.65 1.65
N TYR A 247 -5.01 12.58 0.33
CA TYR A 247 -6.03 13.22 -0.47
C TYR A 247 -6.68 12.18 -1.36
N ARG A 248 -7.96 12.39 -1.64
CA ARG A 248 -8.73 11.61 -2.59
C ARG A 248 -8.74 12.32 -3.93
N ALA A 249 -8.29 11.64 -4.97
CA ALA A 249 -8.35 12.08 -6.36
C ALA A 249 -9.55 11.43 -7.05
N VAL A 250 -10.48 12.24 -7.56
CA VAL A 250 -11.70 11.77 -8.23
C VAL A 250 -11.84 12.41 -9.61
N PRO A 251 -12.44 11.72 -10.60
CA PRO A 251 -12.73 12.29 -11.90
C PRO A 251 -13.67 13.49 -11.78
N ASP A 252 -13.36 14.58 -12.48
CA ASP A 252 -14.15 15.81 -12.46
C ASP A 252 -15.32 15.82 -13.48
N GLY A 253 -15.43 14.78 -14.31
CA GLY A 253 -16.42 14.67 -15.38
C GLY A 253 -16.06 15.42 -16.69
N PHE A 254 -14.92 16.10 -16.72
CA PHE A 254 -14.39 16.87 -17.86
C PHE A 254 -13.09 16.29 -18.41
N GLY A 255 -12.69 15.09 -17.94
CA GLY A 255 -11.44 14.43 -18.31
C GLY A 255 -10.24 14.86 -17.45
N GLY A 256 -10.48 15.60 -16.36
CA GLY A 256 -9.50 15.92 -15.34
C GLY A 256 -9.82 15.23 -14.01
N MET A 257 -9.07 15.63 -12.98
CA MET A 257 -9.21 15.12 -11.63
C MET A 257 -9.40 16.28 -10.65
N THR A 258 -10.16 16.06 -9.59
CA THR A 258 -10.30 16.99 -8.47
C THR A 258 -9.99 16.29 -7.16
N GLY A 259 -9.58 17.07 -6.16
CA GLY A 259 -9.12 16.57 -4.87
C GLY A 259 -10.08 16.87 -3.72
N SER A 260 -10.14 15.95 -2.76
CA SER A 260 -10.68 16.22 -1.42
C SER A 260 -9.73 15.70 -0.34
N VAL A 261 -9.72 16.34 0.82
CA VAL A 261 -8.91 15.90 1.95
C VAL A 261 -9.48 14.61 2.55
N VAL A 262 -8.62 13.63 2.79
CA VAL A 262 -8.95 12.41 3.55
C VAL A 262 -8.36 12.50 4.95
N TYR A 263 -7.09 12.89 5.04
CA TYR A 263 -6.38 13.00 6.30
C TYR A 263 -5.30 14.08 6.20
N GLU A 264 -5.38 15.12 7.02
CA GLU A 264 -4.38 16.19 7.13
C GLU A 264 -4.17 16.55 8.61
N PRO A 265 -3.21 15.94 9.31
CA PRO A 265 -3.00 16.18 10.74
C PRO A 265 -2.35 17.54 11.04
N GLY A 266 -2.12 18.38 10.02
CA GLY A 266 -1.57 19.73 10.14
C GLY A 266 -0.06 19.81 9.85
N SER A 267 0.56 20.90 10.32
CA SER A 267 1.96 21.21 10.01
C SER A 267 2.91 20.13 10.55
N GLY A 268 3.85 19.70 9.71
CA GLY A 268 4.89 18.76 10.10
C GLY A 268 4.61 17.31 9.70
N HIS A 269 3.46 17.01 9.08
CA HIS A 269 3.26 15.66 8.53
C HIS A 269 4.24 15.34 7.38
N ASN A 270 4.54 14.06 7.18
CA ASN A 270 5.27 13.63 5.99
C ASN A 270 4.82 12.25 5.49
N GLY A 271 3.63 12.21 4.88
CA GLY A 271 3.09 10.99 4.26
C GLY A 271 4.03 10.45 3.19
N GLN A 272 4.30 9.14 3.25
CA GLN A 272 5.05 8.36 2.27
C GLN A 272 4.07 7.47 1.49
N TYR A 273 4.30 6.16 1.40
CA TYR A 273 3.55 5.31 0.47
C TYR A 273 2.24 4.83 1.05
N ILE A 274 1.31 4.49 0.17
CA ILE A 274 0.00 3.94 0.51
C ILE A 274 -0.03 2.47 0.11
N GLY A 275 -0.13 1.56 1.08
CA GLY A 275 -0.22 0.12 0.84
C GLY A 275 -1.64 -0.42 1.04
N LEU A 276 -1.95 -1.55 0.39
CA LEU A 276 -3.14 -2.32 0.72
C LEU A 276 -2.89 -3.12 2.00
N LEU A 277 -3.78 -2.90 2.96
CA LEU A 277 -4.02 -3.87 4.01
C LEU A 277 -5.29 -4.60 3.61
N ASP A 278 -5.12 -5.75 2.99
CA ASP A 278 -6.17 -6.75 2.99
C ASP A 278 -6.09 -7.40 4.37
N LEU A 279 -7.13 -7.37 5.20
CA LEU A 279 -7.10 -8.07 6.48
C LEU A 279 -7.43 -9.56 6.32
N GLY A 280 -7.72 -10.03 5.11
CA GLY A 280 -7.94 -11.43 4.81
C GLY A 280 -9.07 -12.00 5.65
N GLY A 281 -10.31 -11.77 5.24
CA GLY A 281 -11.20 -12.94 5.16
C GLY A 281 -10.55 -13.85 4.11
N THR A 282 -9.83 -14.88 4.55
CA THR A 282 -9.11 -15.78 3.62
C THR A 282 -10.09 -16.74 2.96
N GLY A 283 -10.84 -16.22 2.00
CA GLY A 283 -11.75 -16.97 1.14
C GLY A 283 -12.27 -16.06 0.02
N PRO A 284 -12.89 -16.61 -1.05
CA PRO A 284 -13.80 -15.79 -1.86
C PRO A 284 -14.69 -15.02 -0.89
N SER A 285 -14.91 -13.71 -1.15
CA SER A 285 -15.71 -12.85 -0.27
C SER A 285 -16.89 -13.67 0.24
N CYS A 286 -16.94 -13.90 1.55
CA CYS A 286 -18.07 -14.52 2.19
C CYS A 286 -18.78 -13.41 2.96
N PRO A 287 -19.55 -12.55 2.26
CA PRO A 287 -20.30 -11.49 2.91
C PRO A 287 -21.03 -11.92 4.20
N PRO A 288 -21.64 -13.13 4.29
CA PRO A 288 -22.37 -13.50 5.49
C PRO A 288 -21.49 -13.93 6.67
N ASP A 289 -20.18 -14.11 6.50
CA ASP A 289 -19.21 -14.29 7.60
C ASP A 289 -18.82 -12.90 8.13
N LEU A 290 -19.58 -12.43 9.12
CA LEU A 290 -19.48 -11.08 9.67
C LEU A 290 -18.47 -11.01 10.81
N ASN A 291 -18.20 -12.12 11.48
CA ASN A 291 -17.22 -12.19 12.57
C ASN A 291 -15.79 -12.46 12.05
N GLY A 292 -15.65 -12.89 10.79
CA GLY A 292 -14.39 -13.10 10.08
C GLY A 292 -13.67 -14.39 10.48
N ASP A 293 -14.37 -15.36 11.06
CA ASP A 293 -13.78 -16.62 11.53
C ASP A 293 -13.66 -17.70 10.44
N GLY A 294 -14.18 -17.42 9.25
CA GLY A 294 -14.15 -18.30 8.08
C GLY A 294 -15.30 -19.30 8.02
N VAL A 295 -16.29 -19.21 8.92
CA VAL A 295 -17.45 -20.10 8.98
C VAL A 295 -18.74 -19.30 9.12
N VAL A 296 -19.68 -19.48 8.18
CA VAL A 296 -21.01 -18.86 8.29
C VAL A 296 -21.88 -19.68 9.24
N ASP A 297 -22.12 -19.15 10.44
CA ASP A 297 -22.95 -19.82 11.43
C ASP A 297 -23.85 -18.88 12.26
N ALA A 298 -24.39 -19.40 13.38
CA ALA A 298 -25.33 -18.65 14.20
C ALA A 298 -24.71 -17.37 14.77
N ASP A 299 -23.40 -17.31 14.97
CA ASP A 299 -22.72 -16.16 15.53
C ASP A 299 -22.75 -14.98 14.54
N ASP A 300 -22.59 -15.22 13.24
CA ASP A 300 -22.77 -14.18 12.21
C ASP A 300 -24.22 -13.71 12.11
N PHE A 301 -25.17 -14.63 12.22
CA PHE A 301 -26.58 -14.29 12.21
C PHE A 301 -26.94 -13.37 13.38
N PHE A 302 -26.45 -13.67 14.58
CA PHE A 302 -26.68 -12.81 15.73
C PHE A 302 -25.93 -11.48 15.62
N LEU A 303 -24.72 -11.47 15.05
CA LEU A 303 -23.99 -10.24 14.76
C LEU A 303 -24.75 -9.35 13.78
N PHE A 304 -25.30 -9.91 12.69
CA PHE A 304 -26.14 -9.18 11.74
C PHE A 304 -27.34 -8.52 12.44
N LEU A 305 -28.07 -9.26 13.28
CA LEU A 305 -29.22 -8.71 14.01
C LEU A 305 -28.83 -7.55 14.93
N GLN A 306 -27.65 -7.60 15.55
CA GLN A 306 -27.14 -6.51 16.38
C GLN A 306 -26.81 -5.27 15.54
N LEU A 307 -26.12 -5.44 14.41
CA LEU A 307 -25.76 -4.37 13.48
C LEU A 307 -27.01 -3.71 12.89
N PHE A 308 -27.97 -4.53 12.45
CA PHE A 308 -29.24 -4.10 11.88
C PHE A 308 -30.07 -3.28 12.88
N ALA A 309 -30.18 -3.76 14.13
CA ALA A 309 -30.89 -3.03 15.18
C ALA A 309 -30.20 -1.73 15.62
N ALA A 310 -28.87 -1.66 15.47
CA ALA A 310 -28.07 -0.47 15.75
C ALA A 310 -28.08 0.57 14.62
N GLY A 311 -28.58 0.22 13.43
CA GLY A 311 -28.44 1.05 12.23
C GLY A 311 -26.98 1.21 11.80
N ASP A 312 -26.15 0.20 12.02
CA ASP A 312 -24.75 0.18 11.60
C ASP A 312 -24.67 -0.13 10.10
N MET A 313 -23.93 0.68 9.33
CA MET A 313 -23.80 0.53 7.87
C MET A 313 -23.21 -0.80 7.42
N ARG A 314 -22.61 -1.60 8.32
CA ARG A 314 -22.24 -2.99 8.03
C ARG A 314 -23.45 -3.90 7.79
N ALA A 315 -24.65 -3.47 8.18
CA ALA A 315 -25.91 -4.14 7.87
C ALA A 315 -26.53 -3.68 6.55
N ASP A 316 -25.96 -2.70 5.83
CA ASP A 316 -26.34 -2.33 4.45
C ASP A 316 -25.73 -3.37 3.49
N PHE A 317 -26.43 -4.48 3.33
CA PHE A 317 -25.96 -5.67 2.67
C PHE A 317 -26.17 -5.62 1.16
N ASN A 318 -27.11 -4.79 0.70
CA ASN A 318 -27.34 -4.53 -0.72
C ASN A 318 -26.52 -3.33 -1.26
N ASN A 319 -25.86 -2.57 -0.36
CA ASN A 319 -25.04 -1.38 -0.62
C ASN A 319 -25.79 -0.21 -1.27
N ASP A 320 -27.07 -0.01 -0.93
CA ASP A 320 -27.88 1.10 -1.46
C ASP A 320 -27.84 2.37 -0.60
N GLY A 321 -27.16 2.32 0.55
CA GLY A 321 -26.99 3.43 1.47
C GLY A 321 -28.13 3.57 2.49
N VAL A 322 -29.08 2.65 2.54
CA VAL A 322 -30.22 2.66 3.46
C VAL A 322 -30.36 1.28 4.12
N ILE A 323 -30.30 1.23 5.45
CA ILE A 323 -30.52 -0.03 6.20
C ILE A 323 -32.01 -0.29 6.34
N ASP A 324 -32.54 -1.25 5.57
CA ASP A 324 -33.94 -1.63 5.62
C ASP A 324 -34.21 -3.13 5.38
N ALA A 325 -35.48 -3.50 5.13
CA ALA A 325 -35.85 -4.90 4.98
C ALA A 325 -35.15 -5.58 3.79
N ASP A 326 -34.73 -4.84 2.77
CA ASP A 326 -34.06 -5.38 1.60
C ASP A 326 -32.66 -5.90 1.96
N ASP A 327 -31.96 -5.27 2.92
CA ASP A 327 -30.69 -5.79 3.45
C ASP A 327 -30.86 -7.07 4.25
N PHE A 328 -31.95 -7.16 5.01
CA PHE A 328 -32.28 -8.36 5.76
C PHE A 328 -32.46 -9.55 4.82
N PHE A 329 -33.14 -9.35 3.69
CA PHE A 329 -33.28 -10.39 2.66
C PHE A 329 -31.99 -10.66 1.90
N ALA A 330 -31.17 -9.64 1.61
CA ALA A 330 -29.87 -9.81 0.99
C ALA A 330 -28.92 -10.63 1.87
N PHE A 331 -28.88 -10.35 3.17
CA PHE A 331 -28.13 -11.13 4.15
C PHE A 331 -28.62 -12.57 4.24
N LEU A 332 -29.94 -12.81 4.36
CA LEU A 332 -30.48 -14.17 4.42
C LEU A 332 -30.15 -15.01 3.18
N ASN A 333 -30.21 -14.40 2.00
CA ASN A 333 -29.87 -15.09 0.75
C ASN A 333 -28.38 -15.47 0.71
N ALA A 334 -27.50 -14.58 1.18
CA ALA A 334 -26.08 -14.84 1.27
C ALA A 334 -25.77 -15.90 2.34
N PHE A 335 -26.37 -15.78 3.54
CA PHE A 335 -26.22 -16.70 4.65
C PHE A 335 -26.64 -18.13 4.29
N ALA A 336 -27.75 -18.28 3.56
CA ALA A 336 -28.21 -19.59 3.09
C ALA A 336 -27.32 -20.18 1.96
N ALA A 337 -26.63 -19.33 1.20
CA ALA A 337 -25.67 -19.75 0.19
C ALA A 337 -24.32 -20.20 0.81
N GLY A 338 -23.99 -19.70 2.00
CA GLY A 338 -22.73 -19.93 2.69
C GLY A 338 -21.54 -19.23 2.01
N CYS A 339 -20.34 -19.73 2.32
CA CYS A 339 -19.12 -19.54 1.53
C CYS A 339 -18.95 -20.75 0.59
#